data_AF-A0A2V6SNG9-F1
#
_entry.id   AF-A0A2V6SNG9-F1
#
_cell.length_a   1.000
_cell.length_b   1.000
_cell.length_c   1.000
_cell.angle_alpha   90.00
_cell.angle_beta   90.00
_cell.angle_gamma   90.00
#
_symmetry.space_group_name_H-M   'P 1'
#
loop_
_entity.id
_entity.type
_entity.pdbx_description
1 polymer ?
#
loop_
_entity_poly.entity_id
_entity_poly.type
_entity_poly.pdbx_seq_one_letter_code
_entity_poly.pdbx_strand_id
1 'polypeptide(L)'
;MKAYFGMFLSVFLAELGDKTQLATLTLAASPGVARLGVFLAAGAALLLSTAIAVGVGDAIARWVSPAHLRTAAGLGFLVIGAWILWGRS
;
A
#
# COMPACT_ATOMS: atom_id res chain seq x y z
N MET A 1 18.41 12.90 -5.61
CA MET A 1 18.48 12.56 -4.17
C MET A 1 17.40 13.24 -3.33
N LYS A 2 17.24 14.57 -3.38
CA LYS A 2 16.22 15.28 -2.56
C LYS A 2 14.77 14.81 -2.81
N ALA A 3 14.41 14.52 -4.05
CA ALA A 3 13.06 14.05 -4.41
C ALA A 3 12.72 12.65 -3.84
N TYR A 4 13.67 11.71 -3.88
CA TYR A 4 13.46 10.36 -3.36
C TYR A 4 13.32 10.34 -1.83
N PHE A 5 14.09 11.19 -1.13
CA PHE A 5 13.95 11.34 0.32
C PHE A 5 12.57 11.92 0.70
N GLY A 6 12.10 12.93 -0.03
CA GLY A 6 10.76 13.49 0.17
C GLY A 6 9.64 12.48 -0.09
N MET A 7 9.76 11.70 -1.18
CA MET A 7 8.82 10.62 -1.48
C MET A 7 8.83 9.55 -0.39
N PHE A 8 10.02 9.09 0.03
CA PHE A 8 10.17 8.13 1.12
C PHE A 8 9.51 8.64 2.40
N LEU A 9 9.80 9.87 2.81
CA LEU A 9 9.25 10.43 4.04
C LEU A 9 7.72 10.58 3.96
N SER A 10 7.19 11.01 2.80
CA SER A 10 5.75 11.13 2.59
C SER A 10 5.05 9.77 2.68
N VAL A 11 5.58 8.74 2.03
CA VAL A 11 5.01 7.38 2.07
C VAL A 11 5.17 6.79 3.46
N PHE A 12 6.35 6.93 4.07
CA PHE A 12 6.63 6.45 5.42
C PHE A 12 5.65 7.02 6.45
N LEU A 13 5.42 8.33 6.42
CA LEU A 13 4.46 8.99 7.32
C LEU A 13 3.02 8.59 7.03
N ALA A 14 2.65 8.42 5.75
CA ALA A 14 1.30 8.00 5.37
C ALA A 14 0.97 6.57 5.80
N GLU A 15 1.96 5.68 5.79
CA GLU A 15 1.83 4.26 6.16
C GLU A 15 2.05 4.01 7.66
N LEU A 16 2.54 5.00 8.42
CA LEU A 16 2.90 4.84 9.82
C LEU A 16 1.65 4.64 10.69
N GLY A 17 1.57 3.48 11.36
CA GLY A 17 0.44 3.12 12.19
C GLY A 17 -0.77 2.58 11.42
N ASP A 18 -0.61 2.21 10.15
CA ASP A 18 -1.66 1.50 9.42
C ASP A 18 -2.06 0.19 10.14
N LYS A 19 -3.29 -0.26 9.89
CA LYS A 19 -3.87 -1.51 10.40
C LYS A 19 -2.95 -2.70 10.15
N THR A 20 -2.26 -2.74 9.01
CA THR A 20 -1.31 -3.82 8.69
C THR A 20 -0.11 -3.81 9.64
N GLN A 21 0.41 -2.64 10.01
CA GLN A 21 1.52 -2.52 10.96
C GLN A 21 1.10 -2.91 12.38
N LEU A 22 -0.10 -2.51 12.81
CA LEU A 22 -0.63 -2.94 14.11
C LEU A 22 -0.85 -4.46 14.16
N ALA A 23 -1.33 -5.06 13.08
CA ALA A 23 -1.49 -6.51 12.97
C ALA A 23 -0.14 -7.25 13.02
N THR A 24 0.88 -6.77 12.29
CA THR A 24 2.22 -7.39 12.31
C THR A 24 2.91 -7.23 13.66
N LEU A 25 2.74 -6.08 14.34
CA LEU A 25 3.23 -5.87 15.71
C LEU A 25 2.57 -6.82 16.70
N THR A 26 1.25 -6.99 16.61
CA THR A 26 0.49 -7.92 17.46
C THR A 26 0.92 -9.37 17.23
N LEU A 27 1.13 -9.75 15.97
CA LEU A 27 1.64 -11.08 15.62
C LEU A 27 3.07 -11.29 16.15
N ALA A 28 3.95 -10.30 16.04
CA ALA A 28 5.31 -10.37 16.57
C ALA A 28 5.36 -10.42 18.10
N ALA A 29 4.35 -9.87 18.78
CA ALA A 29 4.20 -9.92 20.23
C ALA A 29 3.56 -11.23 20.74
N SER A 30 3.03 -12.06 19.84
CA SER A 30 2.36 -13.31 20.20
C SER A 30 3.35 -14.38 20.67
N PRO A 31 3.04 -15.12 21.76
CA PRO A 31 3.95 -16.13 22.29
C PRO A 31 4.17 -17.27 21.29
N GLY A 32 5.41 -17.75 21.20
CA GLY A 32 5.80 -18.82 20.26
C GLY A 32 6.09 -18.34 18.83
N VAL A 33 5.91 -17.05 18.53
CA VAL A 33 6.20 -16.49 17.21
C VAL A 33 7.61 -15.90 17.16
N ALA A 34 8.39 -16.29 16.14
CA ALA A 34 9.73 -15.74 15.93
C ALA A 34 9.64 -14.31 15.36
N ARG A 35 10.03 -13.31 16.16
CA ARG A 35 10.05 -11.88 15.75
C ARG A 35 10.77 -11.63 14.43
N LEU A 36 11.92 -12.27 14.21
CA LEU A 36 12.67 -12.15 12.97
C LEU A 36 11.90 -12.76 11.77
N GLY A 37 11.17 -13.87 12.00
CA GLY A 37 10.31 -14.47 10.98
C GLY A 37 9.18 -13.53 10.56
N VAL A 38 8.53 -12.87 11.51
CA VAL A 38 7.48 -11.86 11.21
C VAL A 38 8.05 -10.68 10.44
N PHE A 39 9.22 -10.17 10.86
CA PHE A 39 9.89 -9.07 10.15
C PHE A 39 10.21 -9.44 8.70
N LEU A 40 10.82 -10.61 8.47
CA LEU A 40 11.17 -11.07 7.13
C LEU A 40 9.94 -11.34 6.28
N ALA A 41 8.90 -11.96 6.84
CA ALA A 41 7.66 -12.24 6.13
C ALA A 41 6.92 -10.95 5.73
N ALA A 42 6.73 -10.01 6.66
CA ALA A 42 6.08 -8.74 6.39
C ALA A 42 6.89 -7.88 5.41
N GLY A 43 8.22 -7.83 5.57
CA GLY A 43 9.11 -7.13 4.66
C GLY A 43 9.09 -7.71 3.25
N ALA A 44 9.15 -9.05 3.12
CA ALA A 44 9.05 -9.71 1.82
C ALA A 44 7.69 -9.49 1.16
N ALA A 45 6.60 -9.53 1.92
CA ALA A 45 5.26 -9.23 1.41
C ALA A 45 5.17 -7.78 0.89
N LEU A 46 5.71 -6.81 1.63
CA LEU A 46 5.74 -5.41 1.20
C LEU A 46 6.55 -5.22 -0.10
N LEU A 47 7.75 -5.78 -0.15
CA LEU A 47 8.61 -5.71 -1.33
C LEU A 47 7.94 -6.34 -2.55
N LEU A 48 7.36 -7.53 -2.39
CA LEU A 48 6.70 -8.25 -3.48
C LEU A 48 5.45 -7.51 -3.95
N SER A 49 4.60 -7.05 -3.03
CA SER A 49 3.41 -6.26 -3.35
C SER A 49 3.77 -4.98 -4.11
N THR A 50 4.81 -4.27 -3.66
CA THR A 50 5.29 -3.05 -4.31
C THR A 50 5.85 -3.34 -5.69
N ALA A 51 6.66 -4.40 -5.84
CA ALA A 51 7.21 -4.80 -7.12
C ALA A 51 6.11 -5.16 -8.13
N ILE A 52 5.08 -5.89 -7.70
CA ILE A 52 3.91 -6.20 -8.54
C ILE A 52 3.17 -4.93 -8.92
N ALA A 53 2.87 -4.06 -7.94
CA ALA A 53 2.13 -2.82 -8.19
C ALA A 53 2.86 -1.91 -9.19
N VAL A 54 4.17 -1.73 -9.04
CA VAL A 54 4.99 -0.93 -9.95
C VAL A 54 5.12 -1.60 -11.31
N GLY A 55 5.37 -2.92 -11.37
CA GLY A 55 5.52 -3.64 -12.63
C GLY A 55 4.24 -3.66 -13.46
N VAL A 56 3.10 -3.92 -12.83
CA VAL A 56 1.78 -3.87 -13.47
C VAL A 56 1.42 -2.42 -13.85
N GLY A 57 1.69 -1.47 -12.98
CA GLY A 57 1.47 -0.04 -13.25
C GLY A 57 2.26 0.45 -14.46
N ASP A 58 3.54 0.11 -14.55
CA ASP A 58 4.39 0.44 -15.71
C ASP A 58 3.87 -0.25 -16.98
N ALA A 59 3.51 -1.53 -16.89
CA ALA A 59 2.96 -2.25 -18.03
C ALA A 59 1.70 -1.58 -18.58
N ILE A 60 0.75 -1.19 -17.72
CA ILE A 60 -0.49 -0.51 -18.12
C ILE A 60 -0.21 0.89 -18.67
N ALA A 61 0.74 1.64 -18.08
CA ALA A 61 1.08 3.00 -18.50
C ALA A 61 1.62 3.08 -19.93
N ARG A 62 2.13 1.97 -20.49
CA ARG A 62 2.55 1.88 -21.90
C ARG A 62 1.38 1.90 -22.90
N TRP A 63 0.19 1.48 -22.48
CA TRP A 63 -0.99 1.37 -23.35
C TRP A 63 -2.05 2.43 -23.05
N VAL A 64 -2.07 2.97 -21.82
CA VAL A 64 -3.08 3.90 -21.34
C VAL A 64 -2.44 5.22 -20.97
N SER A 65 -2.95 6.33 -21.52
CA SER A 65 -2.37 7.64 -21.22
C SER A 65 -2.54 8.00 -19.74
N PRO A 66 -1.59 8.74 -19.13
CA PRO A 66 -1.64 9.11 -17.72
C PRO A 66 -2.92 9.85 -17.30
N ALA A 67 -3.52 10.61 -18.23
CA ALA A 67 -4.77 11.32 -17.99
C ALA A 67 -5.93 10.35 -17.72
N HIS A 68 -6.06 9.29 -18.53
CA HIS A 68 -7.10 8.27 -18.32
C HIS A 68 -6.88 7.50 -17.03
N LEU A 69 -5.63 7.14 -16.70
CA LEU A 69 -5.31 6.45 -15.45
C LEU A 69 -5.68 7.30 -14.23
N ARG A 70 -5.37 8.60 -14.24
CA ARG A 70 -5.70 9.51 -13.15
C ARG A 70 -7.21 9.65 -12.95
N THR A 71 -7.97 9.81 -14.04
CA THR A 71 -9.43 9.91 -13.98
C THR A 71 -10.06 8.60 -13.51
N ALA A 72 -9.59 7.46 -14.01
CA ALA A 72 -10.07 6.14 -13.59
C ALA A 72 -9.80 5.89 -12.10
N ALA A 73 -8.61 6.20 -11.59
CA ALA A 73 -8.28 6.09 -10.18
C ALA A 73 -9.16 6.99 -9.32
N GLY A 74 -9.37 8.25 -9.72
CA GLY A 74 -10.25 9.19 -9.01
C GLY A 74 -11.71 8.71 -8.95
N LEU A 75 -12.25 8.24 -10.07
CA LEU A 75 -13.60 7.66 -10.12
C LEU A 75 -13.70 6.40 -9.25
N GLY A 76 -12.70 5.52 -9.28
CA GLY A 76 -12.64 4.35 -8.42
C GLY A 76 -12.69 4.71 -6.94
N PHE A 77 -11.91 5.72 -6.51
CA PHE A 77 -11.95 6.23 -5.15
C PHE A 77 -13.33 6.78 -4.75
N LEU A 78 -14.01 7.52 -5.64
CA LEU A 78 -15.36 8.02 -5.38
C LEU A 78 -16.38 6.89 -5.25
N VAL A 79 -16.31 5.88 -6.12
CA VAL A 79 -17.21 4.72 -6.08
C VAL A 79 -17.03 3.93 -4.78
N ILE A 80 -15.77 3.62 -4.42
CA ILE A 80 -15.46 2.92 -3.16
C ILE A 80 -15.90 3.75 -1.97
N GLY A 81 -15.62 5.06 -1.97
CA GLY A 81 -16.04 5.98 -0.91
C GLY A 81 -17.55 6.02 -0.72
N ALA A 82 -18.30 6.18 -1.82
CA ALA A 82 -19.76 6.16 -1.81
C ALA A 82 -20.32 4.83 -1.31
N TRP A 83 -19.73 3.70 -1.74
CA TRP A 83 -20.14 2.38 -1.30
C TRP A 83 -19.92 2.17 0.20
N ILE A 84 -18.76 2.58 0.73
CA ILE A 84 -18.47 2.50 2.17
C ILE A 84 -19.45 3.38 2.98
N LEU A 85 -19.78 4.58 2.47
CA LEU A 85 -20.74 5.46 3.13
C LEU A 85 -22.14 4.86 3.16
N TRP A 86 -22.61 4.29 2.04
CA TRP A 86 -23.93 3.67 1.97
C TRP A 86 -24.01 2.38 2.79
N GLY A 87 -22.97 1.54 2.78
CA GLY A 87 -22.93 0.27 3.51
C GLY A 87 -22.84 0.41 5.03
N ARG A 88 -22.63 1.62 5.56
CA ARG A 88 -22.66 1.93 6.99
C ARG A 88 -23.99 2.52 7.48
N SER A 89 -24.97 2.73 6.59
CA SER A 89 -26.31 3.22 6.93
C SER A 89 -27.34 2.10 7.05
#